data_AF-A0A9P3L908-F1
#
_entry.id   AF-A0A9P3L908-F1
#
_cell.length_a   1.000
_cell.length_b   1.000
_cell.length_c   1.000
_cell.angle_alpha   90.00
_cell.angle_beta   90.00
_cell.angle_gamma   90.00
#
_symmetry.space_group_name_H-M   'P 1'
#
loop_
_entity.id
_entity.type
_entity.pdbx_description
1 polymer ?
#
loop_
_entity_poly.entity_id
_entity_poly.type
_entity_poly.pdbx_seq_one_letter_code
_entity_poly.pdbx_strand_id
1 'polypeptide(L)'
;MLALVRAHHAARPPLRALAAARALPAARHLHASPSALAKKKKAAGSDDLFGEDDDSMFADMFGTGDAPVPAEAAAAAPAPARTPAGRRLRGRLDEAQRTERFAALLQFVGERTGLHPPARRAGKPEQVRDTAWTHLFGLALTKEQLEQVVELFPKWRESRREWKPKMVMAFVRRCEELRCPQLALKVFTDHPKYGVDLTDALAARQLLHALHVEHPLQDAITLSALHAVYKLPAVAQDFVACAMLTSACFKAATPEALTVANALVPALQELAAKDSPAAWAYPTDPQARNQRKDKAWLTWTLTKIEKALTKQSQPVDWLKQWREQAGHAQVAT
;
A
#
# COMPACT_ATOMS: atom_id res chain seq x y z
N MET A 1 -27.40 30.41 45.13
CA MET A 1 -28.84 30.46 44.77
C MET A 1 -29.09 29.38 43.75
N LEU A 2 -29.87 28.37 44.16
CA LEU A 2 -30.25 27.18 43.40
C LEU A 2 -31.38 27.54 42.43
N ALA A 3 -31.27 27.11 41.16
CA ALA A 3 -32.42 27.04 40.25
C ALA A 3 -32.46 25.65 39.60
N LEU A 4 -33.34 24.82 40.16
CA LEU A 4 -33.81 23.55 39.62
C LEU A 4 -34.56 23.80 38.30
N VAL A 5 -34.22 23.03 37.25
CA VAL A 5 -35.13 22.83 36.12
C VAL A 5 -35.52 21.35 36.07
N ARG A 6 -36.80 21.11 36.33
CA ARG A 6 -37.48 19.81 36.29
C ARG A 6 -38.00 19.52 34.88
N ALA A 7 -37.86 18.25 34.52
CA ALA A 7 -38.78 17.37 33.79
C ALA A 7 -39.30 17.77 32.40
N HIS A 8 -39.21 16.82 31.45
CA HIS A 8 -40.38 16.10 30.95
C HIS A 8 -39.93 14.86 30.15
N HIS A 9 -40.08 13.69 30.76
CA HIS A 9 -39.98 12.40 30.08
C HIS A 9 -41.27 12.16 29.28
N ALA A 10 -41.17 12.17 27.95
CA ALA A 10 -42.23 11.69 27.08
C ALA A 10 -42.10 10.18 26.90
N ALA A 11 -43.09 9.45 27.41
CA ALA A 11 -43.26 8.02 27.24
C ALA A 11 -43.47 7.68 25.75
N ARG A 12 -42.63 6.79 25.21
CA ARG A 12 -42.83 6.19 23.88
C ARG A 12 -43.67 4.91 24.02
N PRO A 13 -44.69 4.71 23.16
CA PRO A 13 -45.46 3.48 23.14
C PRO A 13 -44.65 2.31 22.55
N PRO A 14 -44.89 1.06 23.00
CA PRO A 14 -44.22 -0.12 22.47
C PRO A 14 -44.78 -0.48 21.09
N LEU A 15 -43.91 -0.52 20.08
CA LEU A 15 -44.24 -1.03 18.75
C LEU A 15 -44.41 -2.55 18.80
N ARG A 16 -45.63 -3.00 18.50
CA ARG A 16 -45.99 -4.41 18.30
C ARG A 16 -45.10 -5.05 17.23
N ALA A 17 -44.43 -6.14 17.62
CA ALA A 17 -43.74 -7.04 16.71
C ALA A 17 -44.77 -7.83 15.88
N LEU A 18 -44.83 -7.55 14.57
CA LEU A 18 -45.50 -8.42 13.61
C LEU A 18 -44.51 -9.52 13.21
N ALA A 19 -44.75 -10.72 13.72
CA ALA A 19 -44.05 -11.94 13.34
C ALA A 19 -44.42 -12.30 11.89
N ALA A 20 -43.56 -11.95 10.95
CA ALA A 20 -43.64 -12.43 9.58
C ALA A 20 -43.01 -13.84 9.51
N ALA A 21 -43.86 -14.87 9.51
CA ALA A 21 -43.48 -16.23 9.16
C ALA A 21 -43.00 -16.24 7.70
N ARG A 22 -41.69 -16.31 7.48
CA ARG A 22 -41.10 -16.53 6.16
C ARG A 22 -40.74 -17.99 5.99
N ALA A 23 -41.41 -18.60 5.02
CA ALA A 23 -41.25 -19.96 4.55
C ALA A 23 -39.79 -20.30 4.22
N LEU A 24 -39.41 -21.53 4.57
CA LEU A 24 -38.13 -22.14 4.23
C LEU A 24 -38.01 -22.28 2.70
N PRO A 25 -36.90 -21.88 2.07
CA PRO A 25 -36.68 -22.14 0.67
C PRO A 25 -36.44 -23.64 0.44
N ALA A 26 -37.21 -24.21 -0.49
CA ALA A 26 -37.05 -25.56 -1.00
C ALA A 26 -35.63 -25.76 -1.55
N ALA A 27 -34.98 -26.85 -1.10
CA ALA A 27 -33.67 -27.27 -1.54
C ALA A 27 -33.66 -27.50 -3.06
N ARG A 28 -32.86 -26.70 -3.77
CA ARG A 28 -32.54 -26.97 -5.18
C ARG A 28 -31.53 -28.11 -5.21
N HIS A 29 -31.97 -29.26 -5.68
CA HIS A 29 -31.08 -30.37 -6.05
C HIS A 29 -30.13 -29.90 -7.15
N LEU A 30 -28.85 -29.75 -6.80
CA LEU A 30 -27.77 -29.62 -7.77
C LEU A 30 -27.58 -30.98 -8.42
N HIS A 31 -27.82 -31.06 -9.73
CA HIS A 31 -27.42 -32.20 -10.55
C HIS A 31 -25.90 -32.29 -10.55
N ALA A 32 -25.36 -33.16 -9.68
CA ALA A 32 -23.97 -33.60 -9.75
C ALA A 32 -23.83 -34.55 -10.95
N SER A 33 -23.32 -34.05 -12.07
CA SER A 33 -22.90 -34.88 -13.19
C SER A 33 -21.61 -35.65 -12.82
N PRO A 34 -21.57 -36.99 -12.94
CA PRO A 34 -20.40 -37.78 -12.60
C PRO A 34 -19.45 -37.84 -13.79
N SER A 35 -18.43 -37.00 -13.81
CA SER A 35 -17.34 -37.13 -14.79
C SER A 35 -16.01 -36.63 -14.24
N ALA A 36 -15.43 -37.39 -13.30
CA ALA A 36 -14.01 -37.29 -12.94
C ALA A 36 -13.53 -38.57 -12.22
N LEU A 37 -13.63 -39.72 -12.88
CA LEU A 37 -12.91 -40.94 -12.47
C LEU A 37 -12.17 -41.53 -13.67
N ALA A 38 -11.11 -40.84 -14.09
CA ALA A 38 -10.01 -41.45 -14.82
C ALA A 38 -8.74 -41.27 -13.99
N LYS A 39 -8.50 -42.27 -13.13
CA LYS A 39 -7.21 -42.49 -12.48
C LYS A 39 -6.18 -42.77 -13.56
N LYS A 40 -5.21 -41.87 -13.76
CA LYS A 40 -3.90 -42.27 -14.30
C LYS A 40 -2.83 -41.97 -13.26
N LYS A 41 -2.36 -43.05 -12.65
CA LYS A 41 -1.28 -43.09 -11.67
C LYS A 41 0.05 -43.07 -12.42
N LYS A 42 1.04 -42.36 -11.84
CA LYS A 42 2.50 -42.54 -11.97
C LYS A 42 3.24 -41.66 -13.00
N ALA A 43 3.90 -40.60 -12.52
CA ALA A 43 5.36 -40.52 -12.37
C ALA A 43 5.73 -39.32 -11.48
N ALA A 44 6.69 -39.52 -10.60
CA ALA A 44 7.21 -38.52 -9.67
C ALA A 44 8.14 -37.53 -10.38
N GLY A 45 8.13 -36.28 -9.91
CA GLY A 45 9.08 -35.23 -10.26
C GLY A 45 8.46 -33.87 -9.98
N SER A 46 9.06 -33.12 -9.04
CA SER A 46 9.18 -31.65 -8.93
C SER A 46 8.03 -30.81 -9.54
N ASP A 47 7.50 -29.76 -8.97
CA ASP A 47 7.87 -28.84 -7.91
C ASP A 47 6.79 -27.75 -8.02
N ASP A 48 6.58 -27.01 -6.96
CA ASP A 48 6.15 -25.62 -7.00
C ASP A 48 4.92 -25.21 -7.85
N LEU A 49 3.76 -25.20 -7.19
CA LEU A 49 2.51 -24.67 -7.74
C LEU A 49 2.20 -23.25 -7.25
N PHE A 50 3.03 -22.59 -6.43
CA PHE A 50 2.77 -21.23 -5.92
C PHE A 50 4.04 -20.46 -5.43
N GLY A 51 5.19 -20.55 -6.09
CA GLY A 51 6.36 -19.66 -5.90
C GLY A 51 6.40 -18.51 -6.93
N GLU A 52 6.56 -17.24 -6.53
CA GLU A 52 7.85 -16.47 -6.54
C GLU A 52 8.44 -16.38 -7.99
N ASP A 53 8.81 -15.26 -8.62
CA ASP A 53 9.23 -13.90 -8.28
C ASP A 53 9.03 -13.04 -9.55
N ASP A 54 8.77 -11.73 -9.52
CA ASP A 54 9.65 -10.61 -9.17
C ASP A 54 10.95 -10.55 -9.99
N ASP A 55 10.93 -9.70 -11.02
CA ASP A 55 12.15 -9.18 -11.63
C ASP A 55 11.80 -7.84 -12.26
N SER A 56 12.19 -6.75 -11.61
CA SER A 56 12.48 -5.41 -12.13
C SER A 56 13.12 -4.57 -11.02
N MET A 57 14.20 -5.07 -10.42
CA MET A 57 15.09 -4.26 -9.59
C MET A 57 16.07 -3.50 -10.51
N PHE A 58 16.17 -2.18 -10.29
CA PHE A 58 17.36 -1.36 -10.56
C PHE A 58 17.94 -1.49 -11.99
N ALA A 59 17.40 -0.83 -13.01
CA ALA A 59 17.68 0.60 -13.26
C ALA A 59 18.95 1.11 -12.56
N ASP A 60 20.04 1.11 -13.34
CA ASP A 60 21.30 1.83 -13.23
C ASP A 60 22.38 1.38 -12.23
N MET A 61 23.51 0.89 -12.79
CA MET A 61 24.85 1.24 -12.30
C MET A 61 25.96 0.95 -13.35
N PHE A 62 26.29 1.97 -14.16
CA PHE A 62 27.51 2.19 -14.99
C PHE A 62 27.80 1.35 -16.25
N GLY A 63 27.93 2.04 -17.39
CA GLY A 63 28.87 1.64 -18.46
C GLY A 63 28.30 1.62 -19.89
N THR A 64 28.23 2.79 -20.51
CA THR A 64 28.24 2.97 -21.98
C THR A 64 29.43 2.26 -22.62
N GLY A 65 29.22 1.50 -23.70
CA GLY A 65 30.32 0.93 -24.50
C GLY A 65 29.83 0.02 -25.63
N ASP A 66 29.63 0.62 -26.80
CA ASP A 66 29.32 0.03 -28.10
C ASP A 66 30.34 -1.02 -28.57
N ALA A 67 29.87 -2.11 -29.20
CA ALA A 67 30.41 -2.68 -30.45
C ALA A 67 29.76 -4.05 -30.81
N PRO A 68 29.43 -4.31 -32.09
CA PRO A 68 28.82 -5.56 -32.55
C PRO A 68 29.85 -6.56 -33.08
N VAL A 69 29.59 -7.86 -32.91
CA VAL A 69 30.29 -8.95 -33.62
C VAL A 69 29.26 -9.85 -34.30
N PRO A 70 29.42 -10.21 -35.58
CA PRO A 70 28.43 -10.97 -36.34
C PRO A 70 28.60 -12.48 -36.11
N ALA A 71 27.48 -13.21 -36.10
CA ALA A 71 27.47 -14.66 -36.16
C ALA A 71 26.90 -15.16 -37.49
N GLU A 72 27.62 -16.13 -38.01
CA GLU A 72 27.60 -16.77 -39.31
C GLU A 72 26.44 -17.76 -39.48
N ALA A 73 26.09 -18.01 -40.74
CA ALA A 73 24.93 -18.78 -41.18
C ALA A 73 25.09 -20.30 -41.01
N ALA A 74 23.98 -20.99 -40.73
CA ALA A 74 23.78 -22.35 -41.23
C ALA A 74 22.28 -22.63 -41.45
N ALA A 75 21.95 -22.91 -42.70
CA ALA A 75 20.62 -23.23 -43.20
C ALA A 75 20.23 -24.68 -42.87
N ALA A 76 18.98 -24.89 -42.47
CA ALA A 76 18.30 -26.18 -42.57
C ALA A 76 16.80 -25.98 -42.89
N ALA A 77 16.33 -26.79 -43.83
CA ALA A 77 15.08 -26.67 -44.59
C ALA A 77 13.78 -26.95 -43.76
N PRO A 78 12.60 -26.56 -44.28
CA PRO A 78 11.38 -26.37 -43.49
C PRO A 78 10.55 -27.65 -43.33
N ALA A 79 10.14 -27.95 -42.09
CA ALA A 79 9.09 -28.92 -41.78
C ALA A 79 7.75 -28.20 -41.51
N PRO A 80 6.60 -28.81 -41.86
CA PRO A 80 5.33 -28.11 -41.93
C PRO A 80 4.80 -27.65 -40.56
N ALA A 81 4.31 -26.42 -40.56
CA ALA A 81 3.81 -25.66 -39.43
C ALA A 81 2.71 -26.39 -38.66
N ARG A 82 3.06 -26.89 -37.48
CA ARG A 82 2.11 -27.04 -36.38
C ARG A 82 1.95 -25.66 -35.74
N THR A 83 0.78 -25.06 -35.89
CA THR A 83 0.38 -23.85 -35.16
C THR A 83 0.63 -24.06 -33.66
N PRO A 84 1.58 -23.35 -33.03
CA PRO A 84 1.73 -23.42 -31.59
C PRO A 84 0.49 -22.76 -30.98
N ALA A 85 -0.33 -23.55 -30.30
CA ALA A 85 -1.37 -23.05 -29.41
C ALA A 85 -0.73 -21.97 -28.52
N GLY A 86 -1.30 -20.77 -28.59
CA GLY A 86 -0.71 -19.53 -28.08
C GLY A 86 -0.21 -19.66 -26.65
N ARG A 87 1.11 -19.87 -26.52
CA ARG A 87 1.84 -19.58 -25.30
C ARG A 87 1.72 -18.08 -25.13
N ARG A 88 0.78 -17.62 -24.31
CA ARG A 88 0.61 -16.20 -23.98
C ARG A 88 1.97 -15.73 -23.51
N LEU A 89 2.67 -14.98 -24.36
CA LEU A 89 3.90 -14.31 -24.00
C LEU A 89 3.52 -13.44 -22.81
N ARG A 90 3.91 -13.87 -21.61
CA ARG A 90 3.89 -13.06 -20.40
C ARG A 90 5.02 -12.02 -20.50
N GLY A 91 5.08 -11.32 -21.64
CA GLY A 91 6.00 -10.23 -21.86
C GLY A 91 5.53 -9.05 -21.01
N ARG A 92 6.48 -8.33 -20.42
CA ARG A 92 6.22 -7.00 -19.89
C ARG A 92 5.54 -6.19 -21.00
N LEU A 93 4.44 -5.50 -20.66
CA LEU A 93 3.79 -4.62 -21.63
C LEU A 93 4.79 -3.53 -22.01
N ASP A 94 4.84 -3.22 -23.30
CA ASP A 94 5.55 -2.05 -23.79
C ASP A 94 4.93 -0.76 -23.21
N GLU A 95 5.73 0.30 -23.10
CA GLU A 95 5.33 1.57 -22.48
C GLU A 95 4.16 2.23 -23.23
N ALA A 96 4.21 2.17 -24.56
CA ALA A 96 3.12 2.66 -25.43
C ALA A 96 1.81 1.88 -25.17
N GLN A 97 1.89 0.55 -25.11
CA GLN A 97 0.73 -0.30 -24.82
C GLN A 97 0.16 -0.06 -23.42
N ARG A 98 1.03 0.21 -22.44
CA ARG A 98 0.62 0.51 -21.07
C ARG A 98 -0.14 1.84 -21.01
N THR A 99 0.33 2.86 -21.73
CA THR A 99 -0.33 4.16 -21.82
C THR A 99 -1.67 4.07 -22.52
N GLU A 100 -1.78 3.29 -23.61
CA GLU A 100 -3.05 3.05 -24.29
C GLU A 100 -4.05 2.34 -23.37
N ARG A 101 -3.62 1.28 -22.67
CA ARG A 101 -4.47 0.58 -21.69
C ARG A 101 -4.88 1.48 -20.52
N PHE A 102 -3.98 2.34 -20.07
CA PHE A 102 -4.27 3.33 -19.04
C PHE A 102 -5.39 4.27 -19.51
N ALA A 103 -5.25 4.87 -20.70
CA ALA A 103 -6.24 5.79 -21.25
C ALA A 103 -7.60 5.10 -21.44
N ALA A 104 -7.63 3.89 -21.99
CA ALA A 104 -8.85 3.11 -22.17
C ALA A 104 -9.53 2.78 -20.82
N LEU A 105 -8.75 2.39 -19.81
CA LEU A 105 -9.29 2.08 -18.48
C LEU A 105 -9.76 3.33 -17.75
N LEU A 106 -9.03 4.44 -17.87
CA LEU A 106 -9.39 5.74 -17.30
C LEU A 106 -10.73 6.22 -17.88
N GLN A 107 -10.90 6.15 -19.20
CA GLN A 107 -12.16 6.46 -19.87
C GLN A 107 -13.29 5.55 -19.38
N PHE A 108 -13.05 4.23 -19.33
CA PHE A 108 -14.03 3.25 -18.85
C PHE A 108 -14.50 3.56 -17.42
N VAL A 109 -13.57 3.89 -16.50
CA VAL A 109 -13.89 4.26 -15.12
C VAL A 109 -14.61 5.60 -15.06
N GLY A 110 -14.16 6.61 -15.83
CA GLY A 110 -14.77 7.94 -15.88
C GLY A 110 -16.22 7.94 -16.36
N GLU A 111 -16.56 7.12 -17.35
CA GLU A 111 -17.93 6.99 -17.90
C GLU A 111 -18.91 6.25 -16.97
N ARG A 112 -18.38 5.47 -16.02
CA ARG A 112 -19.17 4.54 -15.18
C ARG A 112 -19.18 4.91 -13.70
N THR A 113 -18.45 5.94 -13.30
CA THR A 113 -18.42 6.47 -11.93
C THR A 113 -19.26 7.74 -11.78
N GLY A 114 -19.71 8.04 -10.57
CA GLY A 114 -20.59 9.19 -10.27
C GLY A 114 -22.05 8.81 -9.97
N LEU A 115 -22.85 9.80 -9.56
CA LEU A 115 -24.25 9.62 -9.17
C LEU A 115 -25.17 9.20 -10.33
N HIS A 116 -24.91 9.75 -11.53
CA HIS A 116 -25.66 9.47 -12.75
C HIS A 116 -24.72 9.12 -13.90
N PRO A 117 -24.12 7.92 -13.89
CA PRO A 117 -23.15 7.57 -14.92
C PRO A 117 -23.86 7.46 -16.27
N PRO A 118 -23.31 8.04 -17.35
CA PRO A 118 -23.92 8.01 -18.68
C PRO A 118 -24.20 6.58 -19.16
N ALA A 119 -23.34 5.61 -18.82
CA ALA A 119 -23.54 4.19 -19.16
C ALA A 119 -24.83 3.58 -18.57
N ARG A 120 -25.27 4.05 -17.39
CA ARG A 120 -26.54 3.60 -16.78
C ARG A 120 -27.76 4.09 -17.55
N ARG A 121 -27.67 5.26 -18.20
CA ARG A 121 -28.73 5.77 -19.09
C ARG A 121 -28.86 4.95 -20.36
N ALA A 122 -27.76 4.35 -20.82
CA ALA A 122 -27.71 3.46 -21.99
C ALA A 122 -28.10 2.00 -21.69
N GLY A 123 -28.67 1.71 -20.52
CA GLY A 123 -29.15 0.35 -20.16
C GLY A 123 -28.05 -0.67 -19.85
N LYS A 124 -26.77 -0.25 -19.75
CA LYS A 124 -25.64 -1.11 -19.40
C LYS A 124 -25.05 -0.69 -18.04
N PRO A 125 -25.61 -1.13 -16.91
CA PRO A 125 -25.13 -0.77 -15.58
C PRO A 125 -23.93 -1.62 -15.17
N GLU A 126 -22.91 -1.74 -16.04
CA GLU A 126 -21.69 -2.44 -15.64
C GLU A 126 -20.95 -1.58 -14.63
N GLN A 127 -20.96 -2.04 -13.38
CA GLN A 127 -20.35 -1.33 -12.27
C GLN A 127 -18.83 -1.49 -12.31
N VAL A 128 -18.11 -0.41 -12.05
CA VAL A 128 -16.65 -0.46 -11.90
C VAL A 128 -16.30 -1.31 -10.67
N ARG A 129 -15.53 -2.37 -10.89
CA ARG A 129 -15.01 -3.25 -9.83
C ARG A 129 -13.80 -2.61 -9.17
N ASP A 130 -13.57 -2.93 -7.90
CA ASP A 130 -12.41 -2.47 -7.12
C ASP A 130 -11.07 -2.78 -7.80
N THR A 131 -11.01 -3.91 -8.51
CA THR A 131 -9.82 -4.34 -9.26
C THR A 131 -9.44 -3.36 -10.38
N ALA A 132 -10.42 -2.65 -10.96
CA ALA A 132 -10.17 -1.65 -11.99
C ALA A 132 -9.33 -0.50 -11.44
N TRP A 133 -9.59 -0.04 -10.22
CA TRP A 133 -8.79 0.99 -9.57
C TRP A 133 -7.36 0.53 -9.29
N THR A 134 -7.20 -0.68 -8.75
CA THR A 134 -5.85 -1.22 -8.53
C THR A 134 -5.06 -1.39 -9.83
N HIS A 135 -5.73 -1.76 -10.93
CA HIS A 135 -5.09 -1.83 -12.24
C HIS A 135 -4.76 -0.44 -12.77
N LEU A 136 -5.62 0.55 -12.55
CA LEU A 136 -5.40 1.92 -12.98
C LEU A 136 -4.18 2.54 -12.28
N PHE A 137 -4.04 2.36 -10.97
CA PHE A 137 -2.83 2.73 -10.24
C PHE A 137 -1.61 1.98 -10.77
N GLY A 138 -1.74 0.67 -10.97
CA GLY A 138 -0.67 -0.15 -11.53
C GLY A 138 -0.25 0.27 -12.94
N LEU A 139 -1.14 0.83 -13.78
CA LEU A 139 -0.84 1.23 -15.14
C LEU A 139 -0.22 2.63 -15.23
N ALA A 140 -0.60 3.56 -14.36
CA ALA A 140 -0.16 4.96 -14.39
C ALA A 140 1.37 5.08 -14.32
N LEU A 141 2.03 5.58 -15.36
CA LEU A 141 3.49 5.70 -15.48
C LEU A 141 4.05 7.02 -14.96
N THR A 142 3.26 8.08 -14.99
CA THR A 142 3.69 9.42 -14.62
C THR A 142 2.83 10.00 -13.50
N LYS A 143 3.33 11.06 -12.85
CA LYS A 143 2.60 11.78 -11.82
C LYS A 143 1.30 12.37 -12.37
N GLU A 144 1.33 12.91 -13.58
CA GLU A 144 0.18 13.56 -14.23
C GLU A 144 -0.93 12.53 -14.51
N GLN A 145 -0.55 11.32 -14.94
CA GLN A 145 -1.51 10.22 -15.10
C GLN A 145 -2.18 9.90 -13.76
N LEU A 146 -1.40 9.82 -12.67
CA LEU A 146 -1.97 9.55 -11.35
C LEU A 146 -2.87 10.69 -10.84
N GLU A 147 -2.55 11.95 -11.17
CA GLU A 147 -3.41 13.11 -10.89
C GLU A 147 -4.76 13.01 -11.62
N GLN A 148 -4.77 12.60 -12.90
CA GLN A 148 -6.00 12.34 -13.65
C GLN A 148 -6.87 11.26 -12.99
N VAL A 149 -6.25 10.25 -12.38
CA VAL A 149 -6.98 9.23 -11.62
C VAL A 149 -7.61 9.81 -10.36
N VAL A 150 -6.88 10.67 -9.64
CA VAL A 150 -7.34 11.34 -8.42
C VAL A 150 -8.52 12.27 -8.68
N GLU A 151 -8.61 12.87 -9.88
CA GLU A 151 -9.78 13.66 -10.30
C GLU A 151 -11.09 12.84 -10.37
N LEU A 152 -11.00 11.51 -10.48
CA LEU A 152 -12.16 10.62 -10.50
C LEU A 152 -12.62 10.21 -9.09
N PHE A 153 -11.82 10.43 -8.04
CA PHE A 153 -12.15 10.01 -6.68
C PHE A 153 -13.44 10.65 -6.13
N PRO A 154 -13.72 11.96 -6.32
CA PRO A 154 -14.98 12.55 -5.88
C PRO A 154 -16.20 11.84 -6.49
N LYS A 155 -16.12 11.45 -7.77
CA LYS A 155 -17.19 10.70 -8.46
C LYS A 155 -17.37 9.29 -7.87
N TRP A 156 -16.28 8.64 -7.46
CA TRP A 156 -16.35 7.35 -6.73
C TRP A 156 -17.07 7.52 -5.40
N ARG A 157 -16.72 8.55 -4.63
CA ARG A 157 -17.37 8.86 -3.36
C ARG A 157 -18.86 9.19 -3.52
N GLU A 158 -19.23 10.00 -4.52
CA GLU A 158 -20.63 10.32 -4.84
C GLU A 158 -21.47 9.08 -5.15
N SER A 159 -20.85 8.02 -5.69
CA SER A 159 -21.49 6.73 -5.91
C SER A 159 -21.75 5.92 -4.62
N ARG A 160 -21.44 6.51 -3.45
CA ARG A 160 -21.52 5.91 -2.10
C ARG A 160 -20.73 4.61 -1.99
N ARG A 161 -19.60 4.55 -2.70
CA ARG A 161 -18.66 3.44 -2.61
C ARG A 161 -17.50 3.83 -1.71
N GLU A 162 -17.05 2.85 -0.95
CA GLU A 162 -15.94 3.01 -0.02
C GLU A 162 -14.63 2.55 -0.66
N TRP A 163 -13.53 3.14 -0.20
CA TRP A 163 -12.19 2.70 -0.57
C TRP A 163 -11.76 1.55 0.32
N LYS A 164 -11.46 0.40 -0.27
CA LYS A 164 -10.95 -0.74 0.49
C LYS A 164 -9.48 -0.54 0.84
N PRO A 165 -8.98 -1.06 1.98
CA PRO A 165 -7.59 -0.91 2.40
C PRO A 165 -6.58 -1.32 1.32
N LYS A 166 -6.86 -2.40 0.58
CA LYS A 166 -6.03 -2.86 -0.54
C LYS A 166 -5.89 -1.83 -1.68
N MET A 167 -6.95 -1.06 -1.97
CA MET A 167 -6.92 -0.02 -2.99
C MET A 167 -6.09 1.17 -2.51
N VAL A 168 -6.29 1.57 -1.25
CA VAL A 168 -5.54 2.66 -0.60
C VAL A 168 -4.05 2.34 -0.58
N MET A 169 -3.68 1.12 -0.18
CA MET A 169 -2.30 0.64 -0.20
C MET A 169 -1.70 0.65 -1.61
N ALA A 170 -2.45 0.20 -2.63
CA ALA A 170 -1.99 0.25 -4.02
C ALA A 170 -1.76 1.68 -4.52
N PHE A 171 -2.63 2.62 -4.11
CA PHE A 171 -2.48 4.04 -4.43
C PHE A 171 -1.24 4.66 -3.76
N VAL A 172 -1.07 4.45 -2.45
CA VAL A 172 0.10 4.94 -1.69
C VAL A 172 1.39 4.36 -2.26
N ARG A 173 1.43 3.06 -2.52
CA ARG A 173 2.56 2.39 -3.15
C ARG A 173 2.91 3.02 -4.49
N ARG A 174 1.90 3.30 -5.34
CA ARG A 174 2.17 3.95 -6.62
C ARG A 174 2.70 5.37 -6.47
N CYS A 175 2.21 6.12 -5.49
CA CYS A 175 2.73 7.45 -5.19
C CYS A 175 4.19 7.41 -4.74
N GLU A 176 4.60 6.41 -3.94
CA GLU A 176 6.01 6.19 -3.59
C GLU A 176 6.85 5.82 -4.83
N GLU A 177 6.39 4.86 -5.63
CA GLU A 177 7.10 4.41 -6.85
C GLU A 177 7.32 5.56 -7.86
N LEU A 178 6.37 6.48 -7.98
CA LEU A 178 6.44 7.65 -8.85
C LEU A 178 7.04 8.89 -8.17
N ARG A 179 7.58 8.76 -6.95
CA ARG A 179 8.14 9.86 -6.14
C ARG A 179 7.22 11.07 -6.03
N CYS A 180 5.92 10.82 -5.85
CA CYS A 180 4.89 11.85 -5.67
C CYS A 180 4.01 11.65 -4.41
N PRO A 181 4.56 11.34 -3.22
CA PRO A 181 3.78 11.11 -2.01
C PRO A 181 2.97 12.33 -1.53
N GLN A 182 3.33 13.55 -1.94
CA GLN A 182 2.53 14.76 -1.69
C GLN A 182 1.12 14.68 -2.30
N LEU A 183 0.96 13.98 -3.43
CA LEU A 183 -0.36 13.76 -4.02
C LEU A 183 -1.24 12.92 -3.09
N ALA A 184 -0.69 11.85 -2.52
CA ALA A 184 -1.40 11.04 -1.53
C ALA A 184 -1.71 11.85 -0.27
N LEU A 185 -0.75 12.63 0.23
CA LEU A 185 -0.96 13.49 1.39
C LEU A 185 -2.11 14.48 1.18
N LYS A 186 -2.19 15.11 0.00
CA LYS A 186 -3.29 16.00 -0.38
C LYS A 186 -4.64 15.26 -0.37
N VAL A 187 -4.68 14.05 -0.94
CA VAL A 187 -5.89 13.23 -0.99
C VAL A 187 -6.41 12.90 0.42
N PHE A 188 -5.52 12.52 1.34
CA PHE A 188 -5.90 12.20 2.72
C PHE A 188 -6.20 13.45 3.57
N THR A 189 -5.56 14.58 3.28
CA THR A 189 -5.88 15.84 3.98
C THR A 189 -7.29 16.33 3.60
N ASP A 190 -7.64 16.23 2.31
CA ASP A 190 -8.93 16.67 1.77
C ASP A 190 -9.98 15.53 1.77
N HIS A 191 -10.15 14.83 2.89
CA HIS A 191 -11.16 13.75 3.02
C HIS A 191 -12.58 14.17 2.56
N PRO A 192 -13.10 15.37 2.90
CA PRO A 192 -14.40 15.82 2.43
C PRO A 192 -14.53 15.99 0.91
N LYS A 193 -13.43 15.97 0.15
CA LYS A 193 -13.44 16.02 -1.31
C LYS A 193 -13.30 14.61 -1.89
N TYR A 194 -12.26 13.89 -1.48
CA TYR A 194 -11.86 12.63 -2.10
C TYR A 194 -12.53 11.38 -1.49
N GLY A 195 -12.93 11.45 -0.21
CA GLY A 195 -13.58 10.35 0.51
C GLY A 195 -12.70 9.11 0.66
N VAL A 196 -11.37 9.28 0.65
CA VAL A 196 -10.41 8.20 0.84
C VAL A 196 -9.95 8.20 2.30
N ASP A 197 -10.07 7.06 2.96
CA ASP A 197 -9.65 6.88 4.35
C ASP A 197 -8.31 6.16 4.44
N LEU A 198 -7.41 6.69 5.28
CA LEU A 198 -6.14 6.03 5.60
C LEU A 198 -6.33 5.06 6.77
N THR A 199 -7.00 3.93 6.51
CA THR A 199 -7.36 2.97 7.56
C THR A 199 -6.25 1.98 7.92
N ASP A 200 -5.27 1.80 7.04
CA ASP A 200 -4.21 0.80 7.21
C ASP A 200 -2.92 1.44 7.72
N ALA A 201 -2.43 0.96 8.87
CA ALA A 201 -1.18 1.43 9.47
C ALA A 201 0.03 1.17 8.57
N LEU A 202 0.01 0.09 7.77
CA LEU A 202 1.11 -0.20 6.85
C LEU A 202 1.17 0.85 5.73
N ALA A 203 0.03 1.23 5.17
CA ALA A 203 -0.06 2.29 4.17
C ALA A 203 0.39 3.64 4.75
N ALA A 204 0.02 3.94 6.00
CA ALA A 204 0.46 5.15 6.69
C ALA A 204 1.99 5.17 6.89
N ARG A 205 2.58 4.05 7.34
CA ARG A 205 4.05 3.91 7.48
C ARG A 205 4.77 4.05 6.14
N GLN A 206 4.23 3.46 5.07
CA GLN A 206 4.82 3.57 3.74
C GLN A 206 4.77 5.02 3.22
N LEU A 207 3.66 5.72 3.42
CA LEU A 207 3.57 7.13 3.06
C LEU A 207 4.52 7.99 3.90
N LEU A 208 4.62 7.72 5.21
CA LEU A 208 5.56 8.41 6.10
C LEU A 208 7.00 8.14 5.70
N HIS A 209 7.31 6.91 5.29
CA HIS A 209 8.60 6.54 4.73
C HIS A 209 8.95 7.43 3.53
N ALA A 210 8.09 7.50 2.52
CA ALA A 210 8.31 8.32 1.33
C ALA A 210 8.48 9.81 1.67
N LEU A 211 7.64 10.35 2.58
CA LEU A 211 7.67 11.76 2.95
C LEU A 211 8.94 12.15 3.72
N HIS A 212 9.36 11.40 4.73
CA HIS A 212 10.51 11.84 5.55
C HIS A 212 11.87 11.73 4.84
N VAL A 213 11.98 10.88 3.81
CA VAL A 213 13.22 10.72 3.04
C VAL A 213 13.41 11.89 2.07
N GLU A 214 12.39 12.22 1.28
CA GLU A 214 12.52 13.10 0.11
C GLU A 214 11.84 14.47 0.27
N HIS A 215 10.92 14.64 1.23
CA HIS A 215 10.07 15.83 1.34
C HIS A 215 10.35 16.69 2.59
N PRO A 216 9.83 17.93 2.63
CA PRO A 216 9.94 18.79 3.80
C PRO A 216 9.34 18.16 5.06
N LEU A 217 9.91 18.48 6.23
CA LEU A 217 9.45 17.97 7.53
C LEU A 217 7.96 18.22 7.78
N GLN A 218 7.43 19.35 7.30
CA GLN A 218 6.02 19.71 7.43
C GLN A 218 5.07 18.64 6.89
N ASP A 219 5.45 17.95 5.81
CA ASP A 219 4.60 16.91 5.20
C ASP A 219 4.53 15.68 6.12
N ALA A 220 5.65 15.28 6.72
CA ALA A 220 5.70 14.18 7.69
C ALA A 220 4.93 14.52 8.98
N ILE A 221 5.03 15.76 9.47
CA ILE A 221 4.24 16.24 10.61
C ILE A 221 2.74 16.23 10.28
N THR A 222 2.36 16.70 9.08
CA THR A 222 0.96 16.70 8.64
C THR A 222 0.41 15.28 8.62
N LEU A 223 1.16 14.33 8.06
CA LEU A 223 0.76 12.92 8.09
C LEU A 223 0.64 12.38 9.53
N SER A 224 1.57 12.73 10.42
CA SER A 224 1.50 12.31 11.82
C SER A 224 0.22 12.78 12.52
N ALA A 225 -0.27 13.98 12.19
CA ALA A 225 -1.53 14.50 12.70
C ALA A 225 -2.75 13.75 12.14
N LEU A 226 -2.68 13.30 10.88
CA LEU A 226 -3.74 12.50 10.25
C LEU A 226 -3.95 11.14 10.91
N HIS A 227 -2.96 10.58 11.63
CA HIS A 227 -3.14 9.33 12.37
C HIS A 227 -4.33 9.42 13.35
N ALA A 228 -4.45 10.52 14.09
CA ALA A 228 -5.55 10.72 15.04
C ALA A 228 -6.90 10.85 14.32
N VAL A 229 -6.93 11.53 13.17
CA VAL A 229 -8.14 11.72 12.35
C VAL A 229 -8.66 10.37 11.85
N TYR A 230 -7.77 9.52 11.38
CA TYR A 230 -8.11 8.20 10.83
C TYR A 230 -8.15 7.06 11.84
N LYS A 231 -8.08 7.37 13.15
CA LYS A 231 -8.08 6.39 14.24
C LYS A 231 -6.95 5.34 14.11
N LEU A 232 -5.85 5.73 13.49
CA LEU A 232 -4.61 4.95 13.51
C LEU A 232 -3.93 5.12 14.88
N PRO A 233 -3.04 4.19 15.28
CA PRO A 233 -2.20 4.39 16.44
C PRO A 233 -1.46 5.73 16.34
N ALA A 234 -1.44 6.49 17.44
CA ALA A 234 -0.67 7.72 17.49
C ALA A 234 0.79 7.42 17.12
N VAL A 235 1.49 8.37 16.50
CA VAL A 235 2.87 8.12 16.05
C VAL A 235 3.78 7.71 17.22
N ALA A 236 3.58 8.26 18.41
CA ALA A 236 4.29 7.87 19.63
C ALA A 236 3.94 6.47 20.18
N GLN A 237 2.96 5.77 19.61
CA GLN A 237 2.55 4.40 19.97
C GLN A 237 2.93 3.38 18.90
N ASP A 238 3.38 3.82 17.72
CA ASP A 238 3.80 2.99 16.61
C ASP A 238 5.33 3.09 16.47
N PHE A 239 6.04 2.00 16.73
CA PHE A 239 7.50 2.02 16.81
C PHE A 239 8.18 2.47 15.52
N VAL A 240 7.67 2.01 14.37
CA VAL A 240 8.23 2.36 13.06
C VAL A 240 7.93 3.82 12.73
N ALA A 241 6.69 4.26 12.95
CA ALA A 241 6.31 5.64 12.67
C ALA A 241 7.03 6.63 13.61
N CYS A 242 7.16 6.30 14.90
CA CYS A 242 7.88 7.09 15.89
C CYS A 242 9.34 7.27 15.47
N ALA A 243 10.01 6.18 15.07
CA ALA A 243 11.39 6.23 14.59
C ALA A 243 11.53 7.10 13.34
N MET A 244 10.66 6.93 12.32
CA MET A 244 10.69 7.75 11.11
C MET A 244 10.52 9.24 11.41
N LEU A 245 9.51 9.62 12.20
CA LEU A 245 9.25 11.02 12.54
C LEU A 245 10.39 11.62 13.37
N THR A 246 10.91 10.88 14.35
CA THR A 246 12.06 11.30 15.16
C THR A 246 13.29 11.54 14.27
N SER A 247 13.57 10.61 13.34
CA SER A 247 14.66 10.75 12.37
C SER A 247 14.46 11.96 11.46
N ALA A 248 13.24 12.20 10.99
CA ALA A 248 12.88 13.37 10.18
C ALA A 248 13.16 14.68 10.91
N CYS A 249 12.78 14.75 12.19
CA CYS A 249 12.98 15.92 13.02
C CYS A 249 14.48 16.19 13.26
N PHE A 250 15.28 15.15 13.56
CA PHE A 250 16.73 15.29 13.66
C PHE A 250 17.40 15.68 12.34
N LYS A 251 16.89 15.19 11.20
CA LYS A 251 17.39 15.56 9.87
C LYS A 251 17.16 17.04 9.55
N ALA A 252 16.01 17.59 9.93
CA ALA A 252 15.68 19.00 9.67
C ALA A 252 16.56 19.96 10.49
N ALA A 253 16.93 19.58 11.71
CA ALA A 253 17.84 20.31 12.59
C ALA A 253 17.45 21.77 12.91
N THR A 254 16.18 22.14 12.73
CA THR A 254 15.65 23.43 13.24
C THR A 254 15.41 23.32 14.75
N PRO A 255 15.45 24.43 15.51
CA PRO A 255 15.27 24.37 16.97
C PRO A 255 13.93 23.74 17.37
N GLU A 256 12.84 24.05 16.65
CA GLU A 256 11.52 23.47 16.88
C GLU A 256 11.50 21.98 16.58
N ALA A 257 12.12 21.56 15.47
CA ALA A 257 12.23 20.16 15.11
C ALA A 257 13.03 19.38 16.14
N LEU A 258 14.13 19.94 16.67
CA LEU A 258 14.92 19.31 17.72
C LEU A 258 14.14 19.19 19.03
N THR A 259 13.33 20.19 19.40
CA THR A 259 12.42 20.08 20.56
C THR A 259 11.45 18.92 20.39
N VAL A 260 10.84 18.78 19.21
CA VAL A 260 9.93 17.66 18.91
C VAL A 260 10.68 16.32 18.91
N ALA A 261 11.87 16.24 18.29
CA ALA A 261 12.68 15.02 18.29
C ALA A 261 13.00 14.57 19.70
N ASN A 262 13.48 15.49 20.56
CA ASN A 262 13.83 15.19 21.95
C ASN A 262 12.61 14.79 22.78
N ALA A 263 11.42 15.35 22.49
CA ALA A 263 10.17 14.93 23.12
C ALA A 263 9.72 13.53 22.68
N LEU A 264 10.08 13.07 21.48
CA LEU A 264 9.74 11.74 20.98
C LEU A 264 10.72 10.64 21.43
N VAL A 265 11.95 11.00 21.83
CA VAL A 265 12.97 10.02 22.28
C VAL A 265 12.48 9.16 23.45
N PRO A 266 11.85 9.69 24.52
CA PRO A 266 11.31 8.86 25.60
C PRO A 266 10.24 7.87 25.12
N ALA A 267 9.33 8.29 24.24
CA ALA A 267 8.33 7.39 23.67
C ALA A 267 8.99 6.27 22.84
N LEU A 268 10.04 6.60 22.09
CA LEU A 268 10.82 5.61 21.34
C LEU A 268 11.53 4.60 22.26
N GLN A 269 12.06 5.06 23.41
CA GLN A 269 12.64 4.20 24.44
C GLN A 269 11.60 3.24 25.05
N GLU A 270 10.42 3.75 25.39
CA GLU A 270 9.31 2.95 25.92
C GLU A 270 8.85 1.88 24.92
N LEU A 271 8.73 2.25 23.63
CA LEU A 271 8.37 1.31 22.57
C LEU A 271 9.46 0.25 22.37
N ALA A 272 10.73 0.63 22.39
CA ALA A 272 11.85 -0.30 22.31
C ALA A 272 11.90 -1.26 23.50
N ALA A 273 11.53 -0.81 24.71
CA ALA A 273 11.45 -1.65 25.89
C ALA A 273 10.25 -2.62 25.86
N LYS A 274 9.14 -2.20 25.24
CA LYS A 274 7.92 -3.00 25.11
C LYS A 274 8.02 -4.07 24.03
N ASP A 275 8.62 -3.73 22.89
CA ASP A 275 8.71 -4.62 21.75
C ASP A 275 9.97 -5.49 21.82
N SER A 276 9.79 -6.80 21.60
CA SER A 276 10.93 -7.73 21.57
C SER A 276 11.85 -7.44 20.37
N PRO A 277 13.17 -7.24 20.58
CA PRO A 277 14.12 -7.04 19.50
C PRO A 277 14.09 -8.17 18.44
N ALA A 278 13.86 -9.41 18.87
CA ALA A 278 13.77 -10.58 17.99
C ALA A 278 12.60 -10.49 16.99
N ALA A 279 11.48 -9.87 17.38
CA ALA A 279 10.33 -9.67 16.48
C ALA A 279 10.70 -8.75 15.30
N TRP A 280 11.66 -7.85 15.52
CA TRP A 280 12.15 -6.87 14.57
C TRP A 280 13.46 -7.28 13.89
N ALA A 281 13.87 -8.55 14.01
CA ALA A 281 15.05 -9.06 13.33
C ALA A 281 14.96 -8.84 11.81
N TYR A 282 16.06 -8.34 11.24
CA TYR A 282 16.16 -8.03 9.82
C TYR A 282 16.08 -9.33 9.00
N PRO A 283 15.15 -9.44 8.04
CA PRO A 283 15.02 -10.68 7.26
C PRO A 283 16.28 -10.93 6.43
N THR A 284 16.82 -12.16 6.46
CA THR A 284 17.93 -12.57 5.58
C THR A 284 17.46 -12.88 4.17
N ASP A 285 16.29 -13.48 4.05
CA ASP A 285 15.64 -13.82 2.79
C ASP A 285 15.18 -12.55 2.00
N PRO A 286 15.61 -12.37 0.73
CA PRO A 286 15.19 -11.25 -0.12
C PRO A 286 13.67 -11.08 -0.23
N GLN A 287 12.91 -12.15 -0.35
CA GLN A 287 11.46 -12.04 -0.49
C GLN A 287 10.80 -11.56 0.81
N ALA A 288 11.22 -12.11 1.94
CA ALA A 288 10.76 -11.64 3.25
C ALA A 288 11.08 -10.15 3.47
N ARG A 289 12.19 -9.62 2.93
CA ARG A 289 12.50 -8.17 2.97
C ARG A 289 11.48 -7.36 2.17
N ASN A 290 11.09 -7.82 0.98
CA ASN A 290 10.10 -7.14 0.15
C ASN A 290 8.72 -7.09 0.81
N GLN A 291 8.36 -8.13 1.57
CA GLN A 291 7.09 -8.19 2.31
C GLN A 291 7.14 -7.40 3.62
N ARG A 292 8.32 -7.28 4.25
CA ARG A 292 8.53 -6.63 5.55
C ARG A 292 9.48 -5.44 5.45
N LYS A 293 9.15 -4.51 4.55
CA LYS A 293 9.93 -3.28 4.34
C LYS A 293 10.03 -2.43 5.60
N ASP A 294 9.01 -2.48 6.44
CA ASP A 294 8.95 -1.79 7.73
C ASP A 294 10.12 -2.11 8.66
N LYS A 295 10.59 -3.37 8.67
CA LYS A 295 11.79 -3.76 9.42
C LYS A 295 13.04 -3.08 8.87
N ALA A 296 13.21 -3.04 7.55
CA ALA A 296 14.35 -2.39 6.93
C ALA A 296 14.35 -0.88 7.18
N TRP A 297 13.17 -0.26 7.07
CA TRP A 297 12.99 1.15 7.39
C TRP A 297 13.32 1.45 8.84
N LEU A 298 12.89 0.59 9.77
CA LEU A 298 13.22 0.73 11.19
C LEU A 298 14.73 0.64 11.42
N THR A 299 15.40 -0.39 10.89
CA THR A 299 16.86 -0.53 11.02
C THR A 299 17.61 0.71 10.53
N TRP A 300 17.22 1.22 9.35
CA TRP A 300 17.84 2.41 8.77
C TRP A 300 17.57 3.68 9.58
N THR A 301 16.32 3.89 10.02
CA THR A 301 15.94 5.06 10.82
C THR A 301 16.60 5.07 12.20
N LEU A 302 16.63 3.94 12.90
CA LEU A 302 17.30 3.82 14.20
C LEU A 302 18.80 4.10 14.09
N THR A 303 19.46 3.67 13.01
CA THR A 303 20.87 4.00 12.74
C THR A 303 21.08 5.52 12.64
N LYS A 304 20.16 6.23 12.01
CA LYS A 304 20.24 7.69 11.88
C LYS A 304 19.98 8.40 13.21
N ILE A 305 19.02 7.92 13.99
CA ILE A 305 18.73 8.44 15.33
C ILE A 305 19.95 8.24 16.23
N GLU A 306 20.58 7.08 16.22
CA GLU A 306 21.80 6.79 16.98
C GLU A 306 22.92 7.81 16.69
N LYS A 307 23.18 8.05 15.40
CA LYS A 307 24.17 9.06 14.96
C LYS A 307 23.80 10.47 15.42
N ALA A 308 22.52 10.84 15.35
CA ALA A 308 22.03 12.15 15.77
C ALA A 308 22.14 12.34 17.30
N LEU A 309 21.78 11.34 18.09
CA LEU A 309 21.88 11.36 19.55
C LEU A 309 23.34 11.42 20.01
N THR A 310 24.22 10.67 19.37
CA THR A 310 25.67 10.71 19.64
C THR A 310 26.23 12.10 19.40
N LYS A 311 25.83 12.77 18.29
CA LYS A 311 26.24 14.15 17.99
C LYS A 311 25.75 15.15 19.04
N GLN A 312 24.63 14.88 19.69
CA GLN A 312 24.06 15.73 20.75
C GLN A 312 24.50 15.32 22.16
N SER A 313 25.44 14.37 22.30
CA SER A 313 25.90 13.86 23.59
C SER A 313 24.77 13.33 24.50
N GLN A 314 23.71 12.81 23.90
CA GLN A 314 22.60 12.17 24.62
C GLN A 314 22.90 10.68 24.89
N PRO A 315 22.25 10.04 25.88
CA PRO A 315 22.46 8.60 26.15
C PRO A 315 21.95 7.73 25.00
N VAL A 316 22.83 6.88 24.47
CA VAL A 316 22.57 6.05 23.27
C VAL A 316 22.65 4.55 23.54
N ASP A 317 23.13 4.14 24.72
CA ASP A 317 23.43 2.74 25.02
C ASP A 317 22.22 1.82 24.91
N TRP A 318 21.05 2.29 25.33
CA TRP A 318 19.78 1.57 25.21
C TRP A 318 19.47 1.20 23.75
N LEU A 319 19.74 2.12 22.81
CA LEU A 319 19.44 1.93 21.40
C LEU A 319 20.46 1.00 20.75
N LYS A 320 21.74 1.15 21.11
CA LYS A 320 22.81 0.25 20.65
C LYS A 320 22.54 -1.19 21.07
N GLN A 321 22.25 -1.41 22.35
CA GLN A 321 21.93 -2.74 22.88
C GLN A 321 20.68 -3.32 22.20
N TRP A 322 19.62 -2.52 22.03
CA TRP A 322 18.41 -2.97 21.35
C TRP A 322 18.70 -3.37 19.89
N ARG A 323 19.48 -2.57 19.16
CA ARG A 323 19.87 -2.85 17.77
C ARG A 323 20.77 -4.08 17.66
N GLU A 324 21.69 -4.29 18.59
CA GLU A 324 22.52 -5.51 18.65
C GLU A 324 21.66 -6.75 18.87
N GLN A 325 20.72 -6.71 19.81
CA GLN A 325 19.78 -7.81 20.09
C GLN A 325 18.84 -8.09 18.92
N ALA A 326 18.45 -7.07 18.16
CA ALA A 326 17.65 -7.22 16.94
C ALA A 326 18.48 -7.69 15.73
N GLY A 327 19.81 -7.82 15.85
CA GLY A 327 20.71 -8.18 14.75
C GLY A 327 20.92 -7.05 13.72
N HIS A 328 20.57 -5.80 14.06
CA HIS A 328 20.68 -4.64 13.17
C HIS A 328 22.10 -4.09 13.06
N ALA A 329 22.98 -4.40 14.02
CA ALA A 329 24.36 -3.91 14.04
C ALA A 329 25.18 -4.40 12.84
N GLN A 330 24.90 -5.62 12.37
CA GLN A 330 25.61 -6.28 11.25
C GLN A 330 25.19 -5.76 9.87
N VAL A 331 24.04 -5.07 9.79
CA VAL A 331 23.46 -4.60 8.52
C VAL A 331 23.87 -3.15 8.20
N ALA A 332 24.35 -2.41 9.21
CA ALA A 332 24.59 -0.97 9.11
C ALA A 332 26.07 -0.56 8.90
N THR A 333 26.95 -1.54 8.68
CA THR A 333 28.35 -1.35 8.24
C THR A 333 28.43 -1.26 6.74
#